data_AF-A0A938IHK7-F1
#
_entry.id   AF-A0A938IHK7-F1
#
_cell.length_a   1.000
_cell.length_b   1.000
_cell.length_c   1.000
_cell.angle_alpha   90.00
_cell.angle_beta   90.00
_cell.angle_gamma   90.00
#
_symmetry.space_group_name_H-M   'P 1'
#
loop_
_entity.id
_entity.type
_entity.pdbx_description
1 polymer ?
#
loop_
_entity_poly.entity_id
_entity_poly.type
_entity_poly.pdbx_seq_one_letter_code
_entity_poly.pdbx_strand_id
1 'polypeptide(L)'
;MNLVRGVAAVTLFELRRSRTWWRSGVWALLAFFPVFIVVSLRATGADPPKEAWTFLLYALITEVTTSLGLFLWMSPAIQSELESKTWVYLAVRPYGRRVVLIGKLVTALIWSMSSSLVALTICTPIARPENPARVFGVLVVLSFLSALGRGTAYSVFAVAMPQRAMVFAFVYTLVFEYLVGWIPAVINQFTVQFHVRCLLMNWIRLEGMPSGVRLFFNDAPSWQHLVSLVAYFVLTFGLALIILESREFVSSDEG
;
A
#
# COMPACT_ATOMS: atom_id res chain seq x y z
N MET A 1 17.57 24.19 6.78
CA MET A 1 16.41 23.80 5.95
C MET A 1 15.50 22.95 6.83
N ASN A 2 14.23 23.34 7.01
CA ASN A 2 13.31 22.59 7.87
C ASN A 2 12.94 21.25 7.21
N LEU A 3 12.84 20.17 8.00
CA LEU A 3 12.53 18.81 7.54
C LEU A 3 11.33 18.79 6.56
N VAL A 4 10.26 19.51 6.91
CA VAL A 4 9.02 19.60 6.12
C VAL A 4 9.27 20.17 4.72
N ARG A 5 10.06 21.25 4.60
CA ARG A 5 10.39 21.85 3.30
C ARG A 5 11.24 20.91 2.45
N GLY A 6 12.16 20.18 3.08
CA GLY A 6 12.96 19.16 2.41
C GLY A 6 12.08 18.04 1.85
N VAL A 7 11.18 17.50 2.66
CA VAL A 7 10.26 16.42 2.25
C VAL A 7 9.38 16.88 1.08
N ALA A 8 8.76 18.05 1.19
CA ALA A 8 7.94 18.61 0.12
C ALA A 8 8.73 18.79 -1.19
N ALA A 9 9.98 19.24 -1.10
CA ALA A 9 10.84 19.41 -2.27
C ALA A 9 11.16 18.06 -2.94
N VAL A 10 11.52 17.04 -2.17
CA VAL A 10 11.76 15.68 -2.71
C VAL A 10 10.49 15.11 -3.32
N THR A 11 9.36 15.20 -2.61
CA THR A 11 8.08 14.70 -3.12
C THR A 11 7.71 15.37 -4.44
N LEU A 12 7.80 16.70 -4.52
CA LEU A 12 7.48 17.43 -5.75
C LEU A 12 8.45 17.08 -6.89
N PHE A 13 9.75 16.97 -6.59
CA PHE A 13 10.75 16.54 -7.56
C PHE A 13 10.44 15.15 -8.11
N GLU A 14 10.15 14.18 -7.23
CA GLU A 14 9.84 12.82 -7.63
C GLU A 14 8.50 12.72 -8.38
N LEU A 15 7.48 13.49 -8.01
CA LEU A 15 6.23 13.58 -8.77
C LEU A 15 6.44 14.12 -10.19
N ARG A 16 7.33 15.10 -10.36
CA ARG A 16 7.70 15.61 -11.69
C ARG A 16 8.51 14.59 -12.48
N ARG A 17 9.52 13.99 -11.85
CA ARG A 17 10.40 12.96 -12.45
C ARG A 17 9.61 11.71 -12.87
N SER A 18 8.62 11.32 -12.08
CA SER A 18 7.80 10.13 -12.32
C SER A 18 6.73 10.31 -13.40
N ARG A 19 6.48 11.54 -13.86
CA ARG A 19 5.51 11.84 -14.92
C ARG A 19 6.09 11.56 -16.31
N THR A 20 6.49 10.31 -16.56
CA THR A 20 6.88 9.83 -17.88
C THR A 20 5.74 9.04 -18.51
N TRP A 21 5.68 8.98 -19.84
CA TRP A 21 4.63 8.26 -20.56
C TRP A 21 4.53 6.79 -20.12
N TRP A 22 5.68 6.11 -19.97
CA TRP A 22 5.75 4.73 -19.50
C TRP A 22 5.14 4.54 -18.10
N ARG A 23 5.53 5.42 -17.16
CA ARG A 23 5.04 5.39 -15.78
C ARG A 23 3.54 5.69 -15.70
N SER A 24 3.05 6.63 -16.51
CA SER A 24 1.61 6.88 -16.66
C SER A 24 0.87 5.67 -17.24
N GLY A 25 1.47 4.94 -18.18
CA GLY A 25 0.92 3.70 -18.73
C GLY A 25 0.78 2.59 -17.68
N VAL A 26 1.81 2.39 -16.85
CA VAL A 26 1.76 1.43 -15.73
C VAL A 26 0.73 1.85 -14.68
N TRP A 27 0.66 3.14 -14.36
CA TRP A 27 -0.38 3.67 -13.48
C TRP A 27 -1.79 3.42 -14.04
N ALA A 28 -2.00 3.66 -15.34
CA ALA A 28 -3.27 3.39 -16.01
C ALA A 28 -3.61 1.90 -15.97
N LEU A 29 -2.64 1.02 -16.22
CA LEU A 29 -2.82 -0.43 -16.11
C LEU A 29 -3.30 -0.82 -14.70
N LEU A 30 -2.69 -0.28 -13.64
CA LEU A 30 -3.11 -0.53 -12.27
C LEU A 30 -4.53 -0.01 -11.97
N ALA A 31 -4.90 1.14 -12.53
CA ALA A 31 -6.22 1.74 -12.32
C ALA A 31 -7.32 0.98 -13.10
N PHE A 32 -7.03 0.54 -14.32
CA PHE A 32 -8.00 -0.14 -15.19
C PHE A 32 -8.04 -1.65 -15.00
N PHE A 33 -7.03 -2.28 -14.40
CA PHE A 33 -7.05 -3.70 -14.05
C PHE A 33 -8.29 -4.11 -13.23
N PRO A 34 -8.63 -3.48 -12.08
CA PRO A 34 -9.83 -3.84 -11.34
C PRO A 34 -11.12 -3.53 -12.13
N VAL A 35 -11.12 -2.48 -12.96
CA VAL A 35 -12.26 -2.14 -13.83
C VAL A 35 -12.51 -3.25 -14.83
N PHE A 36 -11.46 -3.76 -15.47
CA PHE A 36 -11.54 -4.89 -16.39
C PHE A 36 -12.18 -6.11 -15.72
N ILE A 37 -11.73 -6.50 -14.53
CA ILE A 37 -12.29 -7.64 -13.80
C ILE A 37 -13.77 -7.43 -13.45
N VAL A 38 -14.14 -6.25 -12.95
CA VAL A 38 -15.54 -5.94 -12.58
C VAL A 38 -16.46 -5.95 -13.81
N VAL A 39 -16.01 -5.38 -14.94
CA VAL A 39 -16.75 -5.38 -16.20
C VAL A 39 -16.88 -6.80 -16.76
N SER A 40 -15.80 -7.58 -16.75
CA SER A 40 -15.83 -8.98 -17.20
C SER A 40 -16.80 -9.80 -16.38
N LEU A 41 -16.80 -9.67 -15.05
CA LEU A 41 -17.73 -10.39 -14.18
C LEU A 41 -19.19 -10.00 -14.50
N ARG A 42 -19.47 -8.70 -14.67
CA ARG A 42 -20.81 -8.23 -15.11
C ARG A 42 -21.21 -8.80 -16.47
N ALA A 43 -20.27 -8.92 -17.42
CA ALA A 43 -20.54 -9.45 -18.75
C ALA A 43 -20.89 -10.94 -18.75
N THR A 44 -20.47 -11.71 -17.75
CA THR A 44 -20.85 -13.13 -17.62
C THR A 44 -22.32 -13.35 -17.23
N GLY A 45 -23.03 -12.30 -16.82
CA GLY A 45 -24.41 -12.40 -16.32
C GLY A 45 -24.51 -12.99 -14.90
N ALA A 46 -23.39 -13.38 -14.28
CA ALA A 46 -23.34 -13.69 -12.86
C ALA A 46 -23.51 -12.40 -12.07
N ASP A 47 -24.64 -12.24 -11.38
CA ASP A 47 -24.85 -11.14 -10.43
C ASP A 47 -24.63 -11.66 -9.00
N PRO A 48 -23.41 -11.57 -8.47
CA PRO A 48 -23.15 -11.97 -7.10
C PRO A 48 -23.94 -11.10 -6.12
N PRO A 49 -24.18 -11.58 -4.90
CA PRO A 49 -24.86 -10.80 -3.87
C PRO A 49 -24.13 -9.47 -3.62
N LYS A 50 -24.87 -8.44 -3.20
CA LYS A 50 -24.35 -7.06 -3.08
C LYS A 50 -23.18 -6.95 -2.09
N GLU A 51 -23.15 -7.83 -1.09
CA GLU A 51 -22.09 -7.98 -0.11
C GLU A 51 -20.81 -8.53 -0.76
N ALA A 52 -20.95 -9.49 -1.68
CA ALA A 52 -19.83 -10.04 -2.43
C ALA A 52 -19.21 -9.01 -3.39
N TRP A 53 -20.02 -8.12 -3.98
CA TRP A 53 -19.50 -6.97 -4.74
C TRP A 53 -18.62 -6.07 -3.86
N THR A 54 -19.07 -5.78 -2.64
CA THR A 54 -18.31 -4.95 -1.70
C THR A 54 -16.97 -5.61 -1.34
N PHE A 55 -16.99 -6.91 -1.05
CA PHE A 55 -15.77 -7.67 -0.75
C PHE A 55 -14.83 -7.77 -1.96
N LEU A 56 -15.36 -7.94 -3.17
CA LEU A 56 -14.59 -7.97 -4.40
C LEU A 56 -13.89 -6.62 -4.66
N LEU A 57 -14.60 -5.50 -4.49
CA LEU A 57 -14.01 -4.16 -4.63
C LEU A 57 -12.89 -3.95 -3.61
N TYR A 58 -13.10 -4.37 -2.37
CA TYR A 58 -12.05 -4.36 -1.34
C TYR A 58 -10.81 -5.16 -1.76
N ALA A 59 -10.99 -6.41 -2.17
CA ALA A 59 -9.87 -7.27 -2.58
C ALA A 59 -9.13 -6.72 -3.81
N LEU A 60 -9.85 -6.27 -4.84
CA LEU A 60 -9.20 -5.77 -6.05
C LEU A 60 -8.50 -4.43 -5.84
N ILE A 61 -9.12 -3.51 -5.11
CA ILE A 61 -8.63 -2.13 -5.02
C ILE A 61 -7.72 -1.98 -3.80
N THR A 62 -8.22 -2.28 -2.61
CA THR A 62 -7.53 -2.05 -1.34
C THR A 62 -6.42 -3.06 -1.08
N GLU A 63 -6.50 -4.27 -1.64
CA GLU A 63 -5.45 -5.28 -1.50
C GLU A 63 -4.53 -5.31 -2.72
N VAL A 64 -5.07 -5.50 -3.93
CA VAL A 64 -4.24 -5.69 -5.12
C VAL A 64 -3.69 -4.36 -5.67
N THR A 65 -4.56 -3.40 -6.04
CA THR A 65 -4.11 -2.16 -6.70
C THR A 65 -3.16 -1.33 -5.83
N THR A 66 -3.48 -1.15 -4.54
CA THR A 66 -2.62 -0.42 -3.59
C THR A 66 -1.26 -1.10 -3.41
N SER A 67 -1.22 -2.42 -3.19
CA SER A 67 0.02 -3.16 -2.91
C SER A 67 0.92 -3.21 -4.14
N LEU A 68 0.34 -3.44 -5.33
CA LEU A 68 1.10 -3.41 -6.59
C LEU A 68 1.64 -1.99 -6.88
N GLY A 69 0.85 -0.95 -6.62
CA GLY A 69 1.33 0.43 -6.72
C GLY A 69 2.55 0.66 -5.81
N LEU A 70 2.46 0.27 -4.55
CA LEU A 70 3.54 0.42 -3.60
C LEU A 70 4.79 -0.38 -3.97
N PHE A 71 4.65 -1.57 -4.56
CA PHE A 71 5.81 -2.32 -5.03
C PHE A 71 6.61 -1.58 -6.08
N LEU A 72 5.92 -0.91 -6.99
CA LEU A 72 6.57 -0.22 -8.10
C LEU A 72 7.23 1.08 -7.66
N TRP A 73 6.64 1.77 -6.67
CA TRP A 73 7.11 3.10 -6.26
C TRP A 73 8.00 3.10 -5.03
N MET A 74 7.71 2.25 -4.03
CA MET A 74 8.42 2.25 -2.76
C MET A 74 9.60 1.27 -2.75
N SER A 75 9.45 0.07 -3.30
CA SER A 75 10.53 -0.94 -3.28
C SER A 75 11.84 -0.44 -3.93
N PRO A 76 11.84 0.23 -5.10
CA PRO A 76 13.08 0.74 -5.71
C PRO A 76 13.51 2.12 -5.17
N ALA A 77 12.89 2.61 -4.09
CA ALA A 77 13.09 3.98 -3.61
C ALA A 77 14.57 4.31 -3.33
N ILE A 78 15.30 3.42 -2.66
CA ILE A 78 16.73 3.62 -2.36
C ILE A 78 17.60 3.14 -3.51
N GLN A 79 17.26 2.01 -4.13
CA GLN A 79 18.02 1.46 -5.25
C GLN A 79 18.19 2.47 -6.39
N SER A 80 17.14 3.20 -6.74
CA SER A 80 17.18 4.23 -7.79
C SER A 80 18.17 5.38 -7.50
N GLU A 81 18.45 5.69 -6.23
CA GLU A 81 19.45 6.69 -5.84
C GLU A 81 20.88 6.14 -5.86
N LEU A 82 21.04 4.84 -5.58
CA LEU A 82 22.32 4.15 -5.69
C LEU A 82 22.74 4.04 -7.16
N GLU A 83 21.82 3.61 -8.02
CA GLU A 83 22.05 3.49 -9.48
C GLU A 83 22.34 4.84 -10.12
N SER A 84 21.69 5.92 -9.66
CA SER A 84 21.89 7.28 -10.19
C SER A 84 23.14 7.97 -9.61
N LYS A 85 23.92 7.31 -8.74
CA LYS A 85 25.08 7.88 -8.02
C LYS A 85 24.75 9.19 -7.26
N THR A 86 23.48 9.40 -6.91
CA THR A 86 22.99 10.59 -6.19
C THR A 86 23.09 10.43 -4.68
N TRP A 87 23.23 9.18 -4.19
CA TRP A 87 23.28 8.86 -2.78
C TRP A 87 24.34 9.62 -1.98
N VAL A 88 25.57 9.73 -2.51
CA VAL A 88 26.70 10.37 -1.83
C VAL A 88 26.38 11.84 -1.51
N TYR A 89 25.77 12.56 -2.46
CA TYR A 89 25.36 13.96 -2.27
C TYR A 89 24.25 14.12 -1.22
N LEU A 90 23.37 13.12 -1.08
CA LEU A 90 22.29 13.12 -0.10
C LEU A 90 22.79 12.74 1.29
N ALA A 91 23.77 11.85 1.37
CA ALA A 91 24.35 11.35 2.61
C ALA A 91 25.15 12.41 3.37
N VAL A 92 25.77 13.36 2.66
CA VAL A 92 26.56 14.47 3.28
C VAL A 92 25.70 15.64 3.76
N ARG A 93 24.41 15.71 3.35
CA ARG A 93 23.52 16.82 3.74
C ARG A 93 22.85 16.54 5.09
N PRO A 94 22.72 17.54 5.97
CA PRO A 94 21.98 17.39 7.22
C PRO A 94 20.53 16.99 6.93
N TYR A 95 20.08 15.90 7.54
CA TYR A 95 18.77 15.25 7.33
C TYR A 95 18.49 14.73 5.91
N GLY A 96 19.47 14.73 4.99
CA GLY A 96 19.25 14.38 3.58
C GLY A 96 18.66 12.98 3.39
N ARG A 97 19.21 11.99 4.12
CA ARG A 97 18.73 10.60 4.10
C ARG A 97 17.25 10.48 4.52
N ARG A 98 16.90 11.04 5.68
CA ARG A 98 15.52 11.00 6.22
C ARG A 98 14.53 11.68 5.28
N VAL A 99 14.90 12.86 4.78
CA VAL A 99 14.08 13.64 3.85
C VAL A 99 13.78 12.86 2.56
N VAL A 100 14.77 12.14 2.03
CA VAL A 100 14.61 11.34 0.81
C VAL A 100 13.68 10.16 1.04
N LEU A 101 13.87 9.42 2.14
CA LEU A 101 13.02 8.27 2.45
C LEU A 101 11.55 8.71 2.64
N ILE A 102 11.31 9.75 3.46
CA ILE A 102 9.97 10.28 3.70
C ILE A 102 9.36 10.80 2.38
N GLY A 103 10.12 11.58 1.62
CA GLY A 103 9.64 12.17 0.37
C GLY A 103 9.23 11.11 -0.65
N LYS A 104 10.00 10.03 -0.79
CA LYS A 104 9.69 8.89 -1.67
C LYS A 104 8.51 8.07 -1.17
N LEU A 105 8.39 7.86 0.16
CA LEU A 105 7.21 7.21 0.73
C LEU A 105 5.94 8.01 0.42
N VAL A 106 5.96 9.32 0.62
CA VAL A 106 4.81 10.19 0.27
C VAL A 106 4.50 10.12 -1.22
N THR A 107 5.50 10.16 -2.10
CA THR A 107 5.29 10.01 -3.55
C THR A 107 4.66 8.65 -3.89
N ALA A 108 5.13 7.56 -3.29
CA ALA A 108 4.58 6.22 -3.49
C ALA A 108 3.12 6.13 -3.02
N LEU A 109 2.78 6.75 -1.88
CA LEU A 109 1.42 6.86 -1.39
C LEU A 109 0.53 7.64 -2.37
N ILE A 110 0.99 8.79 -2.87
CA ILE A 110 0.21 9.62 -3.82
C ILE A 110 -0.10 8.84 -5.10
N TRP A 111 0.90 8.16 -5.69
CA TRP A 111 0.69 7.39 -6.92
C TRP A 111 -0.19 6.16 -6.73
N SER A 112 -0.02 5.44 -5.62
CA SER A 112 -0.80 4.23 -5.33
C SER A 112 -2.24 4.58 -4.94
N MET A 113 -2.43 5.69 -4.22
CA MET A 113 -3.77 6.20 -3.89
C MET A 113 -4.48 6.75 -5.11
N SER A 114 -3.79 7.46 -6.00
CA SER A 114 -4.44 8.02 -7.19
C SER A 114 -4.94 6.92 -8.14
N SER A 115 -4.19 5.83 -8.35
CA SER A 115 -4.67 4.70 -9.15
C SER A 115 -5.87 4.01 -8.49
N SER A 116 -5.80 3.81 -7.18
CA SER A 116 -6.88 3.18 -6.39
C SER A 116 -8.16 4.02 -6.38
N LEU A 117 -8.04 5.35 -6.30
CA LEU A 117 -9.17 6.27 -6.35
C LEU A 117 -9.85 6.27 -7.72
N VAL A 118 -9.07 6.27 -8.80
CA VAL A 118 -9.62 6.19 -10.17
C VAL A 118 -10.33 4.85 -10.38
N ALA A 119 -9.68 3.74 -10.00
CA ALA A 119 -10.28 2.42 -10.02
C ALA A 119 -11.61 2.38 -9.25
N LEU A 120 -11.62 2.89 -8.01
CA LEU A 120 -12.80 2.89 -7.16
C LEU A 120 -13.94 3.75 -7.73
N THR A 121 -13.61 4.91 -8.29
CA THR A 121 -14.58 5.83 -8.90
C THR A 121 -15.29 5.18 -10.09
N ILE A 122 -14.56 4.40 -10.90
CA ILE A 122 -15.12 3.71 -12.06
C ILE A 122 -15.84 2.42 -11.65
N CYS A 123 -15.26 1.62 -10.75
CA CYS A 123 -15.81 0.33 -10.36
C CYS A 123 -17.09 0.44 -9.53
N THR A 124 -17.22 1.45 -8.65
CA THR A 124 -18.38 1.61 -7.77
C THR A 124 -19.73 1.67 -8.53
N PRO A 125 -19.91 2.52 -9.56
CA PRO A 125 -21.17 2.57 -10.32
C PRO A 125 -21.44 1.31 -11.16
N ILE A 126 -20.39 0.58 -11.57
CA ILE A 126 -20.52 -0.66 -12.34
C ILE A 126 -20.91 -1.84 -11.43
N ALA A 127 -20.29 -1.93 -10.26
CA ALA A 127 -20.53 -2.98 -9.28
C ALA A 127 -21.90 -2.84 -8.59
N ARG A 128 -22.40 -1.60 -8.41
CA ARG A 128 -23.69 -1.29 -7.75
C ARG A 128 -23.86 -1.99 -6.38
N PRO A 129 -22.91 -1.80 -5.43
CA PRO A 129 -23.06 -2.36 -4.09
C PRO A 129 -24.26 -1.74 -3.36
N GLU A 130 -24.70 -2.35 -2.26
CA GLU A 130 -25.92 -1.96 -1.54
C GLU A 130 -25.94 -0.49 -1.11
N ASN A 131 -24.82 -0.01 -0.55
CA ASN A 131 -24.67 1.37 -0.10
C ASN A 131 -23.44 2.02 -0.77
N PRO A 132 -23.56 2.48 -2.03
CA PRO A 132 -22.39 2.86 -2.85
C PRO A 132 -21.59 4.01 -2.26
N ALA A 133 -22.24 5.04 -1.69
CA ALA A 133 -21.54 6.16 -1.07
C ALA A 133 -20.74 5.75 0.17
N ARG A 134 -21.32 4.88 1.03
CA ARG A 134 -20.66 4.37 2.23
C ARG A 134 -19.51 3.44 1.87
N VAL A 135 -19.73 2.53 0.92
CA VAL A 135 -18.68 1.61 0.42
C VAL A 135 -17.54 2.41 -0.19
N PHE A 136 -17.82 3.41 -1.02
CA PHE A 136 -16.80 4.28 -1.58
C PHE A 136 -15.98 4.96 -0.48
N GLY A 137 -16.62 5.66 0.47
CA GLY A 137 -15.93 6.35 1.56
C GLY A 137 -15.08 5.41 2.43
N VAL A 138 -15.62 4.24 2.77
CA VAL A 138 -14.90 3.22 3.54
C VAL A 138 -13.68 2.72 2.76
N LEU A 139 -13.84 2.34 1.49
CA LEU A 139 -12.74 1.82 0.67
C LEU A 139 -11.66 2.85 0.40
N VAL A 140 -11.99 4.15 0.32
CA VAL A 140 -10.97 5.22 0.27
C VAL A 140 -10.11 5.21 1.53
N VAL A 141 -10.74 5.20 2.71
CA VAL A 141 -10.03 5.22 3.99
C VAL A 141 -9.21 3.94 4.18
N LEU A 142 -9.80 2.77 3.88
CA LEU A 142 -9.10 1.49 3.99
C LEU A 142 -7.93 1.37 3.02
N SER A 143 -8.08 1.86 1.78
CA SER A 143 -6.98 1.91 0.81
C SER A 143 -5.85 2.82 1.31
N PHE A 144 -6.17 3.94 1.95
CA PHE A 144 -5.17 4.81 2.54
C PHE A 144 -4.43 4.15 3.73
N LEU A 145 -5.17 3.52 4.65
CA LEU A 145 -4.59 2.82 5.80
C LEU A 145 -3.72 1.63 5.36
N SER A 146 -4.21 0.85 4.39
CA SER A 146 -3.48 -0.24 3.76
C SER A 146 -2.19 0.27 3.11
N ALA A 147 -2.29 1.35 2.32
CA ALA A 147 -1.14 1.93 1.66
C ALA A 147 -0.11 2.46 2.67
N LEU A 148 -0.57 3.07 3.77
CA LEU A 148 0.30 3.60 4.81
C LEU A 148 1.06 2.47 5.53
N GLY A 149 0.37 1.42 5.97
CA GLY A 149 0.99 0.29 6.66
C GLY A 149 1.95 -0.49 5.75
N ARG A 150 1.52 -0.86 4.56
CA ARG A 150 2.38 -1.62 3.63
C ARG A 150 3.53 -0.79 3.07
N GLY A 151 3.29 0.50 2.82
CA GLY A 151 4.32 1.42 2.35
C GLY A 151 5.48 1.52 3.32
N THR A 152 5.22 1.58 4.63
CA THR A 152 6.31 1.59 5.63
C THR A 152 6.99 0.23 5.77
N ALA A 153 6.27 -0.88 5.66
CA ALA A 153 6.88 -2.20 5.60
C ALA A 153 7.85 -2.32 4.41
N TYR A 154 7.43 -1.88 3.22
CA TYR A 154 8.27 -1.92 2.03
C TYR A 154 9.46 -0.97 2.13
N SER A 155 9.33 0.14 2.88
CA SER A 155 10.43 1.04 3.17
C SER A 155 11.56 0.35 3.96
N VAL A 156 11.24 -0.58 4.86
CA VAL A 156 12.24 -1.39 5.57
C VAL A 156 13.05 -2.22 4.57
N PHE A 157 12.39 -2.91 3.64
CA PHE A 157 13.09 -3.70 2.62
C PHE A 157 13.89 -2.84 1.64
N ALA A 158 13.35 -1.68 1.25
CA ALA A 158 14.02 -0.73 0.37
C ALA A 158 15.36 -0.25 0.94
N VAL A 159 15.42 -0.03 2.26
CA VAL A 159 16.64 0.42 2.95
C VAL A 159 17.55 -0.76 3.32
N ALA A 160 16.99 -1.86 3.80
CA ALA A 160 17.77 -3.00 4.28
C ALA A 160 18.45 -3.78 3.15
N MET A 161 17.78 -3.93 2.00
CA MET A 161 18.25 -4.75 0.89
C MET A 161 17.94 -4.09 -0.47
N PRO A 162 18.54 -2.92 -0.78
CA PRO A 162 18.13 -2.11 -1.94
C PRO A 162 18.09 -2.89 -3.26
N GLN A 163 19.12 -3.70 -3.54
CA GLN A 163 19.24 -4.47 -4.81
C GLN A 163 18.14 -5.53 -5.01
N ARG A 164 17.52 -6.00 -3.92
CA ARG A 164 16.53 -7.09 -3.94
C ARG A 164 15.21 -6.70 -3.27
N ALA A 165 15.03 -5.41 -2.98
CA ALA A 165 13.93 -4.92 -2.17
C ALA A 165 12.56 -5.32 -2.75
N MET A 166 12.42 -5.30 -4.08
CA MET A 166 11.20 -5.72 -4.76
C MET A 166 10.86 -7.21 -4.49
N VAL A 167 11.86 -8.10 -4.50
CA VAL A 167 11.65 -9.53 -4.25
C VAL A 167 11.21 -9.75 -2.80
N PHE A 168 11.87 -9.10 -1.84
CA PHE A 168 11.49 -9.23 -0.43
C PHE A 168 10.12 -8.66 -0.13
N ALA A 169 9.79 -7.50 -0.71
CA ALA A 169 8.46 -6.93 -0.58
C ALA A 169 7.39 -7.87 -1.18
N PHE A 170 7.66 -8.45 -2.35
CA PHE A 170 6.76 -9.42 -2.99
C PHE A 170 6.53 -10.65 -2.11
N VAL A 171 7.61 -11.27 -1.63
CA VAL A 171 7.55 -12.45 -0.74
C VAL A 171 6.84 -12.11 0.57
N TYR A 172 7.14 -10.97 1.18
CA TYR A 172 6.45 -10.49 2.37
C TYR A 172 4.95 -10.38 2.14
N THR A 173 4.53 -9.79 1.03
CA THR A 173 3.10 -9.58 0.78
C THR A 173 2.41 -10.90 0.49
N LEU A 174 3.01 -11.76 -0.35
CA LEU A 174 2.41 -13.05 -0.66
C LEU A 174 2.33 -13.95 0.58
N VAL A 175 3.41 -14.06 1.35
CA VAL A 175 3.49 -14.99 2.48
C VAL A 175 2.88 -14.39 3.75
N PHE A 176 3.33 -13.20 4.18
CA PHE A 176 2.86 -12.62 5.43
C PHE A 176 1.51 -11.93 5.30
N GLU A 177 1.27 -11.11 4.28
CA GLU A 177 -0.03 -10.43 4.15
C GLU A 177 -1.11 -11.43 3.69
N TYR A 178 -0.89 -12.13 2.57
CA TYR A 178 -1.91 -12.98 1.97
C TYR A 178 -2.01 -14.39 2.58
N LEU A 179 -0.92 -15.14 2.78
CA LEU A 179 -1.06 -16.47 3.40
C LEU A 179 -1.35 -16.37 4.89
N VAL A 180 -0.49 -15.69 5.65
CA VAL A 180 -0.65 -15.59 7.12
C VAL A 180 -1.87 -14.74 7.50
N GLY A 181 -2.17 -13.65 6.78
CA GLY A 181 -3.35 -12.82 7.08
C GLY A 181 -4.69 -13.53 6.87
N TRP A 182 -4.73 -14.63 6.12
CA TRP A 182 -5.92 -15.47 5.96
C TRP A 182 -5.95 -16.70 6.86
N ILE A 183 -4.88 -17.01 7.62
CA ILE A 183 -4.91 -18.08 8.60
C ILE A 183 -5.61 -17.56 9.88
N PRO A 184 -6.67 -18.21 10.41
CA PRO A 184 -7.37 -17.79 11.61
C PRO A 184 -6.55 -18.17 12.87
N ALA A 185 -5.40 -17.52 13.05
CA ALA A 185 -4.49 -17.71 14.17
C ALA A 185 -4.01 -16.36 14.69
N VAL A 186 -3.49 -16.32 15.92
CA VAL A 186 -2.95 -15.09 16.56
C VAL A 186 -1.91 -14.38 15.67
N ILE A 187 -1.19 -15.14 14.84
CA ILE A 187 -0.15 -14.60 13.95
C ILE A 187 -0.75 -13.62 12.90
N ASN A 188 -2.00 -13.79 12.49
CA ASN A 188 -2.62 -12.89 11.51
C ASN A 188 -2.79 -11.46 12.05
N GLN A 189 -2.81 -11.28 13.37
CA GLN A 189 -2.97 -9.98 14.03
C GLN A 189 -1.75 -9.08 13.81
N PHE A 190 -0.63 -9.63 13.33
CA PHE A 190 0.54 -8.83 12.95
C PHE A 190 0.47 -8.30 11.51
N THR A 191 -0.56 -8.65 10.74
CA THR A 191 -0.67 -8.26 9.32
C THR A 191 -1.53 -7.01 9.16
N VAL A 192 -1.14 -6.13 8.24
CA VAL A 192 -1.94 -4.94 7.89
C VAL A 192 -3.29 -5.39 7.32
N GLN A 193 -3.27 -6.43 6.48
CA GLN A 193 -4.45 -7.01 5.85
C GLN A 193 -5.53 -7.38 6.86
N PHE A 194 -5.17 -8.08 7.94
CA PHE A 194 -6.13 -8.54 8.93
C PHE A 194 -6.89 -7.37 9.56
N HIS A 195 -6.19 -6.30 9.94
CA HIS A 195 -6.80 -5.13 10.55
C HIS A 195 -7.68 -4.33 9.59
N VAL A 196 -7.21 -4.11 8.36
CA VAL A 196 -8.00 -3.42 7.33
C VAL A 196 -9.25 -4.24 6.97
N ARG A 197 -9.14 -5.57 6.91
CA ARG A 197 -10.26 -6.48 6.67
C ARG A 197 -11.29 -6.45 7.82
N CYS A 198 -10.85 -6.45 9.08
CA CYS A 198 -11.78 -6.32 10.21
C CYS A 198 -12.47 -4.94 10.25
N LEU A 199 -11.74 -3.87 9.90
CA LEU A 199 -12.33 -2.52 9.77
C LEU A 199 -13.40 -2.47 8.67
N LEU A 200 -13.19 -3.13 7.53
CA LEU A 200 -14.20 -3.28 6.49
C LEU A 200 -15.51 -3.84 7.05
N MET A 201 -15.43 -4.95 7.78
CA MET A 201 -16.61 -5.60 8.35
C MET A 201 -17.32 -4.70 9.35
N ASN A 202 -16.57 -4.08 10.26
CA ASN A 202 -17.12 -3.22 11.29
C ASN A 202 -17.78 -1.96 10.71
N TRP A 203 -17.19 -1.38 9.66
CA TRP A 203 -17.68 -0.13 9.07
C TRP A 203 -18.77 -0.31 8.03
N ILE A 204 -18.83 -1.45 7.33
CA ILE A 204 -19.89 -1.74 6.36
C ILE A 204 -21.07 -2.47 7.02
N ARG A 205 -20.84 -3.17 8.15
CA ARG A 205 -21.82 -4.00 8.85
C ARG A 205 -22.39 -5.10 7.95
N LEU A 206 -21.51 -5.94 7.41
CA LEU A 206 -21.90 -7.08 6.60
C LEU A 206 -22.46 -8.20 7.51
N GLU A 207 -23.69 -8.03 7.97
CA GLU A 207 -24.35 -8.89 8.97
C GLU A 207 -24.74 -10.28 8.42
N GLY A 208 -24.86 -10.42 7.09
CA GLY A 208 -25.29 -11.63 6.40
C GLY A 208 -24.21 -12.66 6.06
N MET A 209 -22.97 -12.51 6.54
CA MET A 209 -21.89 -13.46 6.17
C MET A 209 -22.06 -14.84 6.82
N PRO A 210 -21.81 -15.94 6.07
CA PRO A 210 -21.83 -17.30 6.61
C PRO A 210 -20.91 -17.46 7.84
N SER A 211 -21.30 -18.31 8.79
CA SER A 211 -20.57 -18.54 10.05
C SER A 211 -19.11 -18.96 9.84
N GLY A 212 -18.81 -19.74 8.80
CA GLY A 212 -17.43 -20.11 8.45
C GLY A 212 -16.55 -18.93 8.02
N VAL A 213 -17.16 -17.87 7.48
CA VAL A 213 -16.45 -16.64 7.09
C VAL A 213 -16.16 -15.80 8.33
N ARG A 214 -17.04 -15.80 9.35
CA ARG A 214 -16.82 -15.07 10.61
C ARG A 214 -15.53 -15.47 11.36
N LEU A 215 -15.03 -16.70 11.17
CA LEU A 215 -13.78 -17.19 11.77
C LEU A 215 -12.53 -16.39 11.34
N PHE A 216 -12.58 -15.67 10.21
CA PHE A 216 -11.47 -14.88 9.69
C PHE A 216 -11.44 -13.43 10.19
N PHE A 217 -12.37 -13.09 11.09
CA PHE A 217 -12.58 -11.74 11.62
C PHE A 217 -12.57 -11.78 13.15
N ASN A 218 -12.29 -10.63 13.75
CA ASN A 218 -12.35 -10.45 15.19
C ASN A 218 -13.41 -9.40 15.49
N ASP A 219 -14.23 -9.66 16.52
CA ASP A 219 -15.29 -8.76 17.01
C ASP A 219 -14.72 -7.56 17.81
N ALA A 220 -13.39 -7.41 17.83
CA ALA A 220 -12.69 -6.28 18.40
C ALA A 220 -13.23 -4.94 17.85
N PRO A 221 -13.35 -3.91 18.70
CA PRO A 221 -13.82 -2.61 18.28
C PRO A 221 -12.83 -1.94 17.30
N SER A 222 -13.35 -1.14 16.37
CA SER A 222 -12.55 -0.50 15.30
C SER A 222 -11.33 0.28 15.80
N TRP A 223 -11.39 0.89 16.99
CA TRP A 223 -10.26 1.64 17.53
C TRP A 223 -9.04 0.76 17.82
N GLN A 224 -9.22 -0.50 18.20
CA GLN A 224 -8.11 -1.42 18.45
C GLN A 224 -7.34 -1.67 17.15
N HIS A 225 -8.05 -1.90 16.04
CA HIS A 225 -7.43 -2.07 14.74
C HIS A 225 -6.71 -0.81 14.26
N LEU A 226 -7.27 0.38 14.51
CA LEU A 226 -6.60 1.65 14.19
C LEU A 226 -5.32 1.82 15.02
N VAL A 227 -5.36 1.53 16.32
CA VAL A 227 -4.18 1.57 17.19
C VAL A 227 -3.12 0.59 16.72
N SER A 228 -3.48 -0.64 16.35
CA SER A 228 -2.54 -1.62 15.81
C SER A 228 -1.92 -1.17 14.50
N LEU A 229 -2.69 -0.56 13.59
CA LEU A 229 -2.17 -0.02 12.33
C LEU A 229 -1.22 1.16 12.57
N VAL A 230 -1.52 2.04 13.52
CA VAL A 230 -0.62 3.13 13.92
C VAL A 230 0.65 2.58 14.56
N ALA A 231 0.54 1.59 15.45
CA ALA A 231 1.70 0.93 16.04
C ALA A 231 2.57 0.26 14.97
N TYR A 232 1.95 -0.44 14.02
CA TYR A 232 2.63 -1.06 12.88
C TYR A 232 3.38 -0.01 12.05
N PHE A 233 2.72 1.10 11.71
CA PHE A 233 3.35 2.22 11.01
C PHE A 233 4.55 2.78 11.77
N VAL A 234 4.40 3.11 13.06
CA VAL A 234 5.47 3.69 13.88
C VAL A 234 6.65 2.72 14.00
N LEU A 235 6.41 1.44 14.26
CA LEU A 235 7.45 0.43 14.41
C LEU A 235 8.21 0.18 13.11
N THR A 236 7.50 -0.08 12.00
CA THR A 236 8.14 -0.37 10.71
C THR A 236 8.84 0.87 10.14
N PHE A 237 8.23 2.04 10.26
CA PHE A 237 8.86 3.28 9.79
C PHE A 237 10.06 3.68 10.65
N GLY A 238 9.96 3.55 11.98
CA GLY A 238 11.07 3.74 12.90
C GLY A 238 12.23 2.79 12.59
N LEU A 239 11.94 1.51 12.34
CA LEU A 239 12.93 0.52 11.93
C LEU A 239 13.61 0.91 10.61
N ALA A 240 12.85 1.35 9.61
CA ALA A 240 13.41 1.80 8.33
C ALA A 240 14.36 3.00 8.51
N LEU A 241 14.02 3.94 9.38
CA LEU A 241 14.88 5.08 9.72
C LEU A 241 16.15 4.64 10.46
N ILE A 242 16.04 3.74 11.44
CA ILE A 242 17.20 3.23 12.18
C ILE A 242 18.17 2.54 11.24
N ILE A 243 17.68 1.63 10.37
CA ILE A 243 18.51 0.92 9.40
C ILE A 243 19.17 1.91 8.42
N LEU A 244 18.44 2.94 8.01
CA LEU A 244 18.93 3.97 7.09
C LEU A 244 20.08 4.78 7.67
N GLU A 245 20.06 5.01 8.98
CA GLU A 245 21.11 5.75 9.68
C GLU A 245 22.31 4.88 10.01
N SER A 246 22.08 3.62 10.36
CA SER A 246 23.16 2.69 10.67
C SER A 246 23.91 2.18 9.44
N ARG A 247 23.31 2.27 8.24
CA ARG A 247 23.94 1.77 7.01
C ARG A 247 24.76 2.84 6.28
N GLU A 248 25.97 2.44 5.93
CA GLU A 248 26.80 3.09 4.93
C GLU A 248 26.56 2.36 3.59
N PHE A 249 26.09 3.10 2.58
CA PHE A 249 25.88 2.54 1.26
C PHE A 249 27.12 2.86 0.42
N VAL A 250 27.92 1.83 0.13
CA VAL A 250 29.09 1.94 -0.75
C VAL A 250 28.60 1.96 -2.21
N SER A 251 29.09 2.90 -3.02
CA SER A 251 28.75 2.97 -4.44
C SER A 251 29.26 1.74 -5.18
N SER A 252 28.46 1.22 -6.11
CA SER A 252 28.65 -0.03 -6.86
C SER A 252 29.86 -0.09 -7.79
N ASP A 253 30.88 0.76 -7.62
CA ASP A 253 32.12 0.75 -8.42
C ASP A 253 33.24 -0.09 -7.75
N GLU A 254 33.00 -0.74 -6.60
CA GLU A 254 34.01 -1.53 -5.86
C GLU A 254 33.61 -3.01 -5.61
N GLY A 255 32.70 -3.57 -6.41
CA GLY A 255 32.24 -4.97 -6.29
C GLY A 255 32.51 -5.82 -7.52
#